data_AF-A0A4Q5R5B9-F1
#
_entry.id   AF-A0A4Q5R5B9-F1
#
_cell.length_a   1.000
_cell.length_b   1.000
_cell.length_c   1.000
_cell.angle_alpha   90.00
_cell.angle_beta   90.00
_cell.angle_gamma   90.00
#
_symmetry.space_group_name_H-M   'P 1'
#
loop_
_entity.id
_entity.type
_entity.pdbx_description
1 polymer ?
#
loop_
_entity_poly.entity_id
_entity_poly.type
_entity_poly.pdbx_seq_one_letter_code
_entity_poly.pdbx_strand_id
1 'polypeptide(L)'
;MKFSTILLIFLVFMSASNAQTKPEVLTNKGVIELSKAGFGKDMILAKIESSNCKFDVSTAALIDLKKQGVPDDVVLSAEFL
;
A
#
# COMPACT_ATOMS: atom_id res chain seq x y z
N MET A 1 -32.60 -23.39 33.52
CA MET A 1 -31.90 -23.93 32.33
C MET A 1 -31.98 -23.05 31.08
N LYS A 2 -32.75 -21.95 31.06
CA LYS A 2 -32.97 -21.11 29.86
C LYS A 2 -31.99 -19.91 29.75
N PHE A 3 -31.42 -19.49 30.87
CA PHE A 3 -30.51 -18.34 30.96
C PHE A 3 -29.07 -18.67 30.51
N SER A 4 -28.64 -19.92 30.73
CA SER A 4 -27.32 -20.42 30.29
C SER A 4 -27.19 -20.43 28.76
N THR A 5 -28.27 -20.79 28.06
CA THR A 5 -28.32 -20.81 26.59
C THR A 5 -28.30 -19.42 25.97
N ILE A 6 -28.88 -18.42 26.65
CA ILE A 6 -28.86 -17.01 26.21
C ILE A 6 -27.46 -16.40 26.38
N LEU A 7 -26.74 -16.78 27.43
CA LEU A 7 -25.37 -16.31 27.68
C LEU A 7 -24.38 -16.89 26.65
N LEU A 8 -24.61 -18.11 26.17
CA LEU A 8 -23.75 -18.76 25.18
C LEU A 8 -23.91 -18.15 23.77
N ILE A 9 -25.11 -17.70 23.41
CA ILE A 9 -25.41 -17.07 22.12
C ILE A 9 -24.82 -15.65 22.02
N PHE A 10 -24.70 -14.94 23.15
CA PHE A 10 -24.11 -13.60 23.19
C PHE A 10 -22.58 -13.63 23.00
N LEU A 11 -21.90 -14.74 23.33
CA LEU A 11 -20.44 -14.87 23.23
C LEU A 11 -19.95 -15.08 21.79
N VAL A 12 -20.80 -15.61 20.90
CA VAL A 12 -20.42 -15.97 19.52
C VAL A 12 -20.48 -14.77 18.55
N PHE A 13 -21.14 -13.67 18.93
CA PHE A 13 -21.31 -12.50 18.05
C PHE A 13 -20.14 -11.50 18.09
N MET A 14 -19.14 -11.72 18.95
CA MET A 14 -18.04 -10.77 19.16
C MET A 14 -16.77 -11.08 18.35
N SER A 15 -16.80 -12.08 17.47
CA SER A 15 -15.78 -12.27 16.44
C SER A 15 -16.00 -11.29 15.27
N ALA A 16 -16.10 -9.99 15.58
CA ALA A 16 -15.97 -8.95 14.58
C ALA A 16 -14.53 -9.02 14.06
N SER A 17 -14.39 -9.59 12.86
CA SER A 17 -13.15 -9.65 12.10
C SER A 17 -12.47 -8.28 12.14
N ASN A 18 -11.31 -8.22 12.78
CA ASN A 18 -10.35 -7.15 12.53
C ASN A 18 -9.98 -7.27 11.06
N ALA A 19 -10.65 -6.48 10.20
CA ALA A 19 -10.20 -6.25 8.85
C ALA A 19 -8.82 -5.57 8.98
N GLN A 20 -7.77 -6.39 8.96
CA GLN A 20 -6.41 -5.92 8.91
C GLN A 20 -6.25 -5.19 7.59
N THR A 21 -6.45 -3.87 7.61
CA THR A 21 -5.85 -2.98 6.62
C THR A 21 -4.34 -3.15 6.77
N LYS A 22 -3.78 -4.13 6.05
CA LYS A 22 -2.34 -4.18 5.82
C LYS A 22 -2.00 -2.81 5.24
N PRO A 23 -1.09 -2.03 5.86
CA PRO A 23 -0.54 -0.88 5.19
C PRO A 23 0.07 -1.42 3.92
N GLU A 24 -0.53 -1.06 2.79
CA GLU A 24 -0.05 -1.47 1.49
C GLU A 24 1.33 -0.81 1.34
N VAL A 25 2.37 -1.64 1.37
CA VAL A 25 3.73 -1.13 1.23
C VAL A 25 3.94 -0.83 -0.23
N LEU A 26 4.12 0.44 -0.55
CA LEU A 26 4.34 0.87 -1.92
C LEU A 26 5.77 0.47 -2.34
N THR A 27 5.88 -0.24 -3.45
CA THR A 27 7.15 -0.72 -4.02
C THR A 27 7.35 -0.13 -5.42
N ASN A 28 8.55 -0.26 -5.98
CA ASN A 28 8.85 0.16 -7.36
C ASN A 28 7.81 -0.40 -8.36
N LYS A 29 7.41 -1.66 -8.18
CA LYS A 29 6.40 -2.30 -9.02
C LYS A 29 5.03 -1.63 -8.91
N GLY A 30 4.60 -1.30 -7.68
CA GLY A 30 3.33 -0.60 -7.47
C GLY A 30 3.34 0.80 -8.09
N VAL A 31 4.46 1.53 -8.02
CA VAL A 31 4.62 2.82 -8.70
C VAL A 31 4.56 2.67 -10.22
N ILE A 32 5.21 1.64 -10.77
CA ILE A 32 5.14 1.33 -12.21
C ILE A 32 3.69 1.03 -12.62
N GLU A 33 2.96 0.24 -11.83
CA GLU A 33 1.55 -0.08 -12.10
C GLU A 33 0.67 1.16 -12.03
N LEU A 34 0.85 2.03 -11.03
CA LEU A 34 0.12 3.30 -10.95
C LEU A 34 0.43 4.22 -12.13
N SER A 35 1.71 4.32 -12.51
CA SER A 35 2.15 5.10 -13.67
C SER A 35 1.54 4.55 -14.96
N LYS A 36 1.51 3.22 -15.14
CA LYS A 36 0.91 2.55 -16.30
C LYS A 36 -0.61 2.64 -16.32
N ALA A 37 -1.24 2.65 -15.15
CA ALA A 37 -2.68 2.86 -15.01
C ALA A 37 -3.09 4.32 -15.30
N GLY A 38 -2.14 5.22 -15.55
CA GLY A 38 -2.40 6.61 -15.91
C GLY A 38 -2.65 7.53 -14.73
N PHE A 39 -2.29 7.10 -13.50
CA PHE A 39 -2.33 8.00 -12.35
C PHE A 39 -1.30 9.11 -12.53
N GLY A 40 -1.74 10.35 -12.29
CA GLY A 40 -0.87 11.51 -12.31
C GLY A 40 0.21 11.42 -11.24
N LYS A 41 1.38 12.01 -11.52
CA LYS A 41 2.54 12.01 -10.62
C LYS A 41 2.20 12.47 -9.19
N ASP A 42 1.34 13.48 -9.05
CA ASP A 42 0.99 14.06 -7.75
C ASP A 42 0.21 13.08 -6.87
N MET A 43 -0.65 12.24 -7.48
CA MET A 43 -1.36 11.19 -6.75
C MET A 43 -0.40 10.11 -6.25
N ILE A 44 0.58 9.74 -7.08
CA ILE A 44 1.60 8.76 -6.73
C ILE A 44 2.47 9.30 -5.60
N LEU A 45 2.91 10.56 -5.66
CA LEU A 45 3.62 11.23 -4.56
C LEU A 45 2.80 11.25 -3.27
N ALA A 46 1.53 11.65 -3.33
CA ALA A 46 0.67 11.67 -2.15
C ALA A 46 0.50 10.26 -1.53
N LYS A 47 0.47 9.22 -2.36
CA LYS A 47 0.43 7.82 -1.88
C LYS A 47 1.75 7.41 -1.26
N ILE A 48 2.88 7.85 -1.82
CA ILE A 48 4.23 7.66 -1.28
C ILE A 48 4.36 8.29 0.11
N GLU A 49 3.92 9.53 0.27
CA GLU A 49 3.99 10.26 1.55
C GLU A 49 3.06 9.68 2.63
N SER A 50 1.90 9.16 2.23
CA SER A 50 0.89 8.62 3.16
C SER A 50 1.05 7.13 3.48
N SER A 51 1.90 6.40 2.74
CA SER A 51 2.06 4.95 2.89
C SER A 51 3.50 4.58 3.22
N ASN A 52 3.69 3.45 3.88
CA ASN A 52 5.03 2.93 4.15
C ASN A 52 5.64 2.48 2.82
N CYS A 53 6.75 3.09 2.40
CA CYS A 53 7.38 2.82 1.11
C CYS A 53 8.60 1.92 1.28
N LYS A 54 8.75 0.95 0.37
CA LYS A 54 9.94 0.11 0.28
C LYS A 54 10.44 0.17 -1.16
N PHE A 55 11.15 1.26 -1.45
CA PHE A 55 11.76 1.47 -2.74
C PHE A 55 13.16 0.88 -2.81
N ASP A 56 13.45 0.27 -3.96
CA ASP A 56 14.80 -0.12 -4.33
C ASP A 56 15.41 1.04 -5.15
N VAL A 57 16.36 1.73 -4.54
CA VAL A 57 17.07 2.89 -5.10
C VAL A 57 18.42 2.49 -5.69
N SER A 58 18.65 1.19 -5.92
CA SER A 58 19.82 0.74 -6.67
C SER A 58 19.78 1.27 -8.11
N THR A 59 20.95 1.48 -8.70
CA THR A 59 21.06 2.02 -10.06
C THR A 59 20.26 1.21 -11.08
N ALA A 60 20.21 -0.12 -10.94
CA ALA A 60 19.43 -0.99 -11.80
C ALA A 60 17.91 -0.74 -11.66
N ALA A 61 17.43 -0.55 -10.44
CA ALA A 61 16.03 -0.30 -10.14
C ALA A 61 15.57 1.09 -10.61
N LEU A 62 16.40 2.11 -10.47
CA LEU A 62 16.13 3.46 -11.00
C LEU A 62 16.07 3.46 -12.54
N ILE A 63 16.98 2.73 -13.20
CA ILE A 63 16.95 2.54 -14.66
C ILE A 63 15.65 1.84 -15.09
N ASP A 64 15.21 0.82 -14.36
CA ASP A 64 13.97 0.10 -14.68
C ASP A 64 12.75 1.01 -14.51
N LEU A 65 12.63 1.76 -13.40
CA LEU A 65 11.56 2.74 -13.19
C LEU A 65 11.45 3.72 -14.36
N LYS A 66 12.59 4.28 -14.79
CA LYS A 66 12.65 5.22 -15.91
C LYS A 66 12.25 4.57 -17.23
N LYS A 67 12.70 3.34 -17.49
CA LYS A 67 12.31 2.56 -18.69
C LYS A 67 10.83 2.24 -18.74
N GLN A 68 10.19 2.08 -17.59
CA GLN A 68 8.77 1.73 -17.48
C GLN A 68 7.86 2.96 -17.58
N GLY A 69 8.42 4.16 -17.78
CA GLY A 69 7.66 5.39 -17.96
C GLY A 69 7.25 6.08 -16.66
N VAL A 70 7.90 5.74 -15.54
CA VAL A 70 7.71 6.46 -14.28
C VAL A 70 8.39 7.85 -14.40
N PRO A 71 7.68 8.94 -14.07
CA PRO A 71 8.23 10.29 -14.18
C PRO A 71 9.38 10.51 -13.19
N ASP A 72 10.38 11.29 -13.63
CA ASP A 72 11.61 11.55 -12.86
C ASP A 72 11.32 12.12 -11.46
N ASP A 73 10.30 12.96 -11.29
CA ASP A 73 9.86 13.48 -9.98
C ASP A 73 9.56 12.36 -8.96
N VAL A 74 8.87 11.29 -9.39
CA VAL A 74 8.49 10.16 -8.52
C VAL A 74 9.71 9.33 -8.16
N VAL A 75 10.62 9.14 -9.12
CA VAL A 75 11.89 8.44 -8.91
C VAL A 75 12.77 9.21 -7.92
N LEU A 76 12.80 10.54 -8.03
CA LEU A 76 13.53 11.41 -7.12
C LEU A 76 12.97 11.28 -5.69
N SER A 77 11.64 11.36 -5.51
CA SER A 77 11.00 11.18 -4.20
C SER A 77 11.30 9.82 -3.57
N ALA A 78 11.45 8.76 -4.36
CA ALA A 78 11.81 7.43 -3.86
C ALA A 78 13.24 7.34 -3.33
N GLU A 79 14.16 8.19 -3.80
CA GLU A 79 15.56 8.24 -3.34
C GLU A 79 15.73 8.94 -1.98
N PHE A 80 14.79 9.81 -1.61
CA PHE A 80 14.84 10.62 -0.40
C PHE A 80 14.11 10.02 0.82
N LEU A 81 13.57 8.79 0.72
CA LEU A 81 12.88 8.06 1.79
C LEU A 81 13.71 6.90 2.33
#